data_AF-A0A2V9KZ97-F1
#
_entry.id   AF-A0A2V9KZ97-F1
#
_cell.length_a   1.000
_cell.length_b   1.000
_cell.length_c   1.000
_cell.angle_alpha   90.00
_cell.angle_beta   90.00
_cell.angle_gamma   90.00
#
_symmetry.space_group_name_H-M   'P 1'
#
loop_
_entity.id
_entity.type
_entity.pdbx_description
1 polymer ?
#
loop_
_entity_poly.entity_id
_entity_poly.type
_entity_poly.pdbx_seq_one_letter_code
_entity_poly.pdbx_strand_id
1 'polypeptide(L)' 'MGVLNVTPDSFSDGGVYFNADRAIEHGLEMAAQGADWIDVGGESTRPGSKPIPAEEEFRRVLPVIR' A
#
# COMPACT_ATOMS: atom_id res chain seq x y z
N MET A 1 10.04 -1.63 10.64
CA MET A 1 9.59 -1.84 9.25
C MET A 1 8.09 -2.03 9.25
N GLY A 2 7.34 -1.15 8.59
CA GLY A 2 5.90 -1.30 8.34
C GLY A 2 5.65 -1.73 6.89
N VAL A 3 4.56 -2.44 6.63
CA VAL A 3 4.16 -2.87 5.28
C VAL A 3 2.79 -2.24 4.96
N LEU A 4 2.72 -1.47 3.87
CA LEU A 4 1.54 -0.74 3.44
C LEU A 4 1.15 -1.17 2.03
N ASN A 5 0.09 -1.98 1.93
CA ASN A 5 -0.41 -2.47 0.64
C ASN A 5 -1.50 -1.55 0.10
N VAL A 6 -1.21 -0.86 -1.00
CA VAL A 6 -2.13 0.04 -1.72
C VAL A 6 -2.85 -0.75 -2.81
N THR A 7 -3.54 -1.82 -2.41
CA THR A 7 -4.23 -2.74 -3.32
C THR A 7 -5.73 -2.78 -3.00
N PRO A 8 -6.60 -2.91 -4.02
CA PRO A 8 -8.04 -3.00 -3.81
C PRO A 8 -8.46 -4.35 -3.19
N ASP A 9 -7.55 -5.32 -3.16
CA ASP A 9 -7.79 -6.70 -2.76
C ASP A 9 -6.91 -7.15 -1.59
N SER A 10 -6.42 -6.21 -0.77
CA SER A 10 -5.68 -6.50 0.46
C SER A 10 -6.50 -7.43 1.37
N PHE A 11 -5.90 -8.59 1.67
CA PHE A 11 -6.52 -9.65 2.47
C PHE A 11 -6.65 -9.30 3.96
N SER A 12 -5.83 -8.38 4.48
CA SER A 12 -5.86 -7.93 5.87
C SER A 12 -6.79 -6.73 6.10
N ASP A 13 -6.91 -5.82 5.13
CA ASP A 13 -7.51 -4.49 5.35
C ASP A 13 -8.75 -4.22 4.48
N GLY A 14 -9.16 -5.16 3.62
CA GLY A 14 -10.36 -5.02 2.77
C GLY A 14 -10.26 -3.91 1.71
N GLY A 15 -9.05 -3.48 1.36
CA GLY A 15 -8.80 -2.40 0.40
C GLY A 15 -8.94 -0.99 0.96
N VAL A 16 -9.01 -0.82 2.28
CA VAL A 16 -9.13 0.50 2.95
C VAL A 16 -8.02 1.47 2.55
N TYR A 17 -6.80 0.97 2.34
CA TYR A 17 -5.65 1.78 1.93
C TYR A 17 -5.49 1.93 0.41
N PHE A 18 -6.49 1.53 -0.39
CA PHE A 18 -6.51 1.87 -1.82
C PHE A 18 -6.73 3.37 -2.06
N ASN A 19 -7.29 4.09 -1.07
CA ASN A 19 -7.31 5.55 -1.06
C ASN A 19 -5.95 6.09 -0.58
N ALA A 20 -5.35 7.01 -1.36
CA ALA A 20 -4.02 7.54 -1.07
C ALA A 20 -3.94 8.29 0.27
N ASP A 21 -4.95 9.10 0.62
CA ASP A 21 -4.96 9.84 1.89
C ASP A 21 -4.96 8.88 3.08
N ARG A 22 -5.76 7.81 3.01
CA ARG A 22 -5.80 6.76 4.02
C ARG A 22 -4.49 5.99 4.12
N ALA A 23 -3.84 5.71 2.99
CA ALA A 23 -2.54 5.06 2.96
C ALA A 23 -1.47 5.93 3.64
N ILE A 24 -1.48 7.24 3.39
CA ILE A 24 -0.57 8.21 4.02
C ILE A 24 -0.81 8.27 5.53
N GLU A 25 -2.07 8.43 5.96
CA GLU A 25 -2.43 8.44 7.39
C GLU A 25 -1.89 7.20 8.10
N HIS A 26 -2.10 6.01 7.51
CA HIS A 26 -1.64 4.77 8.10
C HIS A 26 -0.11 4.63 8.12
N GLY A 27 0.58 5.07 7.06
CA GLY A 27 2.04 5.10 7.04
C GLY A 27 2.62 5.99 8.16
N LEU A 28 1.99 7.14 8.43
CA LEU A 28 2.36 8.02 9.54
C LEU A 28 2.10 7.38 10.92
N GLU A 29 0.99 6.66 11.07
CA GLU A 29 0.71 5.88 12.28
C GLU A 29 1.77 4.80 12.52
N MET A 30 2.15 4.05 11.48
CA MET A 30 3.21 3.05 11.57
C MET A 30 4.54 3.67 12.02
N ALA A 31 4.89 4.83 11.47
CA ALA A 31 6.08 5.56 11.88
C ALA A 31 6.00 5.99 13.36
N ALA A 32 4.85 6.52 13.80
CA ALA A 32 4.61 6.88 15.20
C ALA A 32 4.66 5.67 16.16
N GLN A 33 4.34 4.48 15.68
CA GLN A 33 4.45 3.21 16.40
C GLN A 33 5.88 2.63 16.41
N GLY A 34 6.84 3.30 15.76
CA GLY A 34 8.26 2.94 15.79
C GLY A 34 8.76 2.21 14.54
N ALA A 35 8.06 2.27 13.40
CA ALA A 35 8.61 1.76 12.16
C ALA A 35 9.68 2.72 11.60
N ASP A 36 10.93 2.23 11.49
CA ASP A 36 12.04 3.03 10.91
C ASP A 36 11.88 3.30 9.40
N TRP A 37 11.13 2.43 8.71
CA TRP A 37 10.83 2.54 7.28
C TRP A 37 9.53 1.81 6.96
N ILE A 38 8.89 2.23 5.88
CA ILE A 38 7.62 1.69 5.38
C ILE A 38 7.86 1.15 3.97
N ASP A 39 7.48 -0.10 3.75
CA ASP A 39 7.46 -0.76 2.44
C ASP A 39 6.07 -0.60 1.80
N VAL A 40 6.00 0.12 0.67
CA VAL A 40 4.74 0.49 0.00
C VAL A 40 4.62 -0.27 -1.31
N GLY A 41 3.60 -1.13 -1.42
CA GLY A 41 3.35 -1.97 -2.59
C GLY A 41 2.01 -1.69 -3.26
N GLY A 42 1.99 -1.53 -4.59
CA GLY A 42 0.76 -1.33 -5.38
C GLY A 42 0.23 -2.58 -6.08
N GLU A 43 1.04 -3.64 -6.13
CA GLU A 43 0.69 -4.96 -6.67
C GLU A 43 0.57 -6.00 -5.56
N SER A 44 -0.48 -6.84 -5.61
CA SER A 44 -0.64 -7.94 -4.66
C SER A 44 0.14 -9.16 -5.13
N THR A 45 0.92 -9.76 -4.24
CA THR A 45 1.63 -11.03 -4.47
C THR A 45 0.94 -12.23 -3.78
N ARG A 46 -0.30 -12.05 -3.31
CA ARG A 46 -1.05 -13.13 -2.65
C ARG A 46 -1.35 -14.29 -3.63
N PRO A 47 -1.53 -15.54 -3.15
CA PRO A 47 -1.87 -16.66 -4.01
C PRO A 47 -3.13 -16.38 -4.85
N GLY A 48 -3.03 -16.56 -6.17
CA GLY A 48 -4.14 -16.32 -7.10
C GLY A 48 -4.34 -14.86 -7.52
N SER A 49 -3.47 -13.94 -7.11
CA SER A 49 -3.40 -12.59 -7.67
C SER A 49 -3.11 -12.62 -9.17
N LYS A 50 -3.64 -11.63 -9.88
CA LYS A 50 -3.31 -11.41 -11.29
C LYS A 50 -2.33 -10.26 -11.38
N PRO A 51 -1.28 -10.38 -12.20
CA PRO A 51 -0.34 -9.29 -12.39
C PRO A 51 -1.04 -8.07 -12.98
N ILE A 52 -0.56 -6.89 -12.61
CA ILE A 52 -1.05 -5.61 -13.14
C ILE A 52 0.01 -4.96 -14.04
N PRO A 53 -0.39 -4.11 -15.00
CA PRO A 53 0.56 -3.25 -15.72
C PRO A 53 1.32 -2.33 -14.76
N ALA A 54 2.57 -2.01 -15.08
CA ALA A 54 3.41 -1.12 -14.26
C ALA A 54 2.79 0.27 -14.08
N GLU A 55 2.08 0.77 -15.09
CA GLU A 55 1.39 2.06 -15.04
C GLU A 55 0.30 2.08 -13.96
N GLU A 56 -0.37 0.94 -13.75
CA GLU A 56 -1.39 0.80 -12.72
C GLU A 56 -0.77 0.73 -11.32
N GLU A 57 0.38 0.07 -11.17
CA GLU A 57 1.13 0.08 -9.91
C GLU A 57 1.61 1.50 -9.57
N PHE A 58 2.19 2.22 -10.54
CA PHE A 58 2.62 3.60 -10.35
C PHE A 58 1.45 4.52 -9.96
N ARG A 59 0.28 4.34 -10.58
CA ARG A 59 -0.92 5.12 -10.24
C ARG A 59 -1.34 4.92 -8.78
N ARG A 60 -1.07 3.75 -8.20
CA ARG A 60 -1.39 3.43 -6.79
C ARG A 60 -0.32 3.97 -5.84
N VAL A 61 0.95 3.75 -6.13
CA VAL A 61 2.05 4.05 -5.19
C VAL A 61 2.45 5.53 -5.22
N LEU A 62 2.53 6.16 -6.39
CA LEU A 62 3.08 7.52 -6.51
C LEU A 62 2.34 8.57 -5.66
N PRO A 63 1.00 8.57 -5.56
CA PRO A 63 0.30 9.53 -4.70
C PRO A 63 0.63 9.38 -3.21
N VAL A 64 1.15 8.23 -2.78
CA VAL A 64 1.44 7.93 -1.37
C VAL A 64 2.87 8.35 -0.97
N ILE A 65 3.82 8.31 -1.91
CA ILE A 65 5.26 8.50 -1.62
C ILE A 65 5.86 9.80 -2.18
N ARG A 66 5.05 10.70 -2.74
CA ARG A 66 5.52 11.92 -3.42
C ARG A 66 5.53 13.15 -2.53
#